data_AF-Q7WX27-F1
#
_entry.id   AF-Q7WX27-F1
#
_cell.length_a   1.000
_cell.length_b   1.000
_cell.length_c   1.000
_cell.angle_alpha   90.00
_cell.angle_beta   90.00
_cell.angle_gamma   90.00
#
_symmetry.space_group_name_H-M   'P 1'
#
loop_
_entity.id
_entity.type
_entity.pdbx_description
1 polymer ?
#
loop_
_entity_poly.entity_id
_entity_poly.type
_entity_poly.pdbx_seq_one_letter_code
_entity_poly.pdbx_strand_id
1 'polypeptide(L)'
;MYNARIEAFRAEETLSGFQAMTPASADLKRFCRKQVAEMIQRAGVEFGIDGAPIAIDETRLAVDGYPNIWEAIRAGVVPDLDRFWNLLRDTYEADGPEKAEQQMAATLVRAFGLASSSAVRRSTVFVRLKLIAISETVSDASRPSRQLHFGSLEPVTQAFAALAVFARRNGHAVLASCLAQFHPADVFESQQRRTFPGLDVIQYNEYWELRFATPVADTLLAFVQRHVGISPQSA
;
A
#
# COMPACT_ATOMS: atom_id res chain seq x y z
N MET A 1 3.43 72.39 -5.90
CA MET A 1 2.82 71.77 -7.10
C MET A 1 2.70 70.28 -6.83
N TYR A 2 1.48 69.81 -6.63
CA TYR A 2 1.11 68.45 -6.25
C TYR A 2 0.83 67.67 -7.54
N ASN A 3 1.56 66.59 -7.81
CA ASN A 3 1.52 65.89 -9.10
C ASN A 3 0.42 64.81 -9.09
N ALA A 4 -0.79 65.17 -9.55
CA ALA A 4 -2.00 64.33 -9.57
C ALA A 4 -1.98 63.18 -10.61
N ARG A 5 -0.80 62.63 -10.94
CA ARG A 5 -0.64 61.56 -11.94
C ARG A 5 -0.10 60.23 -11.38
N ILE A 6 0.22 60.18 -10.08
CA ILE A 6 0.74 58.96 -9.44
C ILE A 6 -0.36 58.22 -8.64
N GLU A 7 -1.46 58.86 -8.27
CA GLU A 7 -2.56 58.19 -7.56
C GLU A 7 -3.57 57.46 -8.46
N ALA A 8 -3.57 57.73 -9.78
CA ALA A 8 -4.44 57.01 -10.71
C ALA A 8 -3.92 55.59 -11.05
N PHE A 9 -2.66 55.28 -10.77
CA PHE A 9 -2.10 53.92 -11.01
C PHE A 9 -2.15 53.02 -9.77
N ARG A 10 -2.54 53.55 -8.60
CA ARG A 10 -2.64 52.80 -7.34
C ARG A 10 -4.06 52.54 -6.86
N ALA A 11 -5.06 52.94 -7.65
CA ALA A 11 -6.48 52.67 -7.36
C ALA A 11 -7.12 51.61 -8.29
N GLU A 12 -6.41 51.13 -9.32
CA GLU A 12 -6.93 50.08 -10.22
C GLU A 12 -6.31 48.68 -9.97
N GLU A 13 -5.33 48.55 -9.07
CA GLU A 13 -4.64 47.28 -8.80
C GLU A 13 -5.11 46.56 -7.52
N THR A 14 -6.30 46.92 -7.01
CA THR A 14 -6.84 46.34 -5.75
C THR A 14 -8.19 45.64 -5.91
N LEU A 15 -8.64 45.36 -7.14
CA LEU A 15 -9.86 44.60 -7.42
C LEU A 15 -9.68 43.63 -8.59
N SER A 16 -8.75 42.68 -8.45
CA SER A 16 -8.79 41.46 -9.26
C SER A 16 -8.36 40.26 -8.44
N GLY A 17 -9.32 39.38 -8.17
CA GLY A 17 -9.03 37.95 -8.08
C GLY A 17 -8.91 37.31 -6.70
N PHE A 18 -9.57 37.83 -5.65
CA PHE A 18 -10.00 36.95 -4.55
C PHE A 18 -11.52 36.81 -4.59
N GLN A 19 -12.02 36.20 -5.66
CA GLN A 19 -13.33 35.55 -5.58
C GLN A 19 -13.16 34.41 -4.58
N ALA A 20 -13.60 34.65 -3.34
CA ALA A 20 -13.90 33.56 -2.42
C ALA A 20 -14.75 32.56 -3.20
N MET A 21 -14.23 31.35 -3.41
CA MET A 21 -14.98 30.26 -4.02
C MET A 21 -16.33 30.18 -3.31
N THR A 22 -17.42 30.27 -4.07
CA THR A 22 -18.75 30.09 -3.52
C THR A 22 -18.80 28.72 -2.82
N PRO A 23 -19.49 28.58 -1.68
CA PRO A 23 -19.56 27.31 -0.95
C PRO A 23 -20.01 26.15 -1.85
N ALA A 24 -20.91 26.42 -2.80
CA ALA A 24 -21.33 25.48 -3.83
C ALA A 24 -20.19 24.96 -4.73
N SER A 25 -19.20 25.79 -5.06
CA SER A 25 -18.01 25.37 -5.83
C SER A 25 -17.06 24.52 -4.99
N ALA A 26 -16.92 24.82 -3.69
CA ALA A 26 -16.09 24.01 -2.78
C ALA A 26 -16.69 22.62 -2.54
N ASP A 27 -18.01 22.55 -2.34
CA ASP A 27 -18.74 21.30 -2.14
C ASP A 27 -18.72 20.43 -3.39
N LEU A 28 -18.88 21.02 -4.58
CA LEU A 28 -18.76 20.31 -5.85
C LEU A 28 -17.36 19.71 -6.04
N LYS A 29 -16.28 20.47 -5.75
CA LYS A 29 -14.91 19.94 -5.83
C LYS A 29 -14.70 18.79 -4.84
N ARG A 30 -15.23 18.90 -3.62
CA ARG A 30 -15.15 17.82 -2.61
C ARG A 30 -15.88 16.57 -3.07
N PHE A 31 -17.07 16.73 -3.65
CA PHE A 31 -17.86 15.63 -4.21
C PHE A 31 -17.11 14.93 -5.35
N CYS A 32 -16.61 15.69 -6.34
CA CYS A 32 -15.85 15.13 -7.46
C CYS A 32 -14.60 14.38 -6.97
N ARG A 33 -13.88 14.93 -5.99
CA ARG A 33 -12.72 14.25 -5.41
C ARG A 33 -13.07 12.92 -4.78
N LYS A 34 -14.16 12.87 -4.03
CA LYS A 34 -14.64 11.64 -3.40
C LYS A 34 -15.01 10.58 -4.46
N GLN A 35 -15.77 10.97 -5.47
CA GLN A 35 -16.17 10.05 -6.55
C GLN A 35 -14.96 9.49 -7.31
N VAL A 36 -14.00 10.36 -7.67
CA VAL A 36 -12.77 9.93 -8.35
C VAL A 36 -11.93 9.00 -7.46
N ALA A 37 -11.80 9.31 -6.16
CA ALA A 37 -11.08 8.44 -5.23
C ALA A 37 -11.74 7.05 -5.10
N GLU A 38 -13.07 6.99 -4.98
CA GLU A 38 -13.83 5.74 -4.93
C GLU A 38 -13.66 4.94 -6.23
N MET A 39 -13.64 5.61 -7.38
CA MET A 39 -13.44 4.96 -8.68
C MET A 39 -12.01 4.42 -8.85
N ILE A 40 -10.99 5.15 -8.39
CA ILE A 40 -9.61 4.68 -8.39
C ILE A 40 -9.45 3.47 -7.46
N GLN A 41 -10.04 3.51 -6.27
CA GLN A 41 -10.05 2.37 -5.35
C GLN A 41 -10.72 1.15 -5.99
N ARG A 42 -11.86 1.35 -6.64
CA ARG A 42 -12.55 0.28 -7.37
C ARG A 42 -11.68 -0.28 -8.49
N ALA A 43 -11.09 0.56 -9.33
CA ALA A 43 -10.18 0.15 -10.40
C ALA A 43 -9.01 -0.68 -9.87
N GLY A 44 -8.41 -0.25 -8.74
CA GLY A 44 -7.33 -0.98 -8.10
C GLY A 44 -7.74 -2.41 -7.70
N VAL A 45 -8.95 -2.59 -7.20
CA VAL A 45 -9.51 -3.90 -6.84
C VAL A 45 -9.90 -4.72 -8.09
N GLU A 46 -10.57 -4.09 -9.06
CA GLU A 46 -11.15 -4.75 -10.24
C GLU A 46 -10.08 -5.22 -11.22
N PHE A 47 -9.02 -4.42 -11.43
CA PHE A 47 -7.92 -4.76 -12.32
C PHE A 47 -6.80 -5.54 -11.62
N GLY A 48 -6.84 -5.65 -10.29
CA GLY A 48 -5.86 -6.40 -9.51
C GLY A 48 -6.13 -7.90 -9.44
N ILE A 49 -5.54 -8.54 -8.44
CA ILE A 49 -5.84 -9.93 -8.08
C ILE A 49 -6.67 -9.91 -6.78
N ASP A 50 -7.51 -10.92 -6.59
CA ASP A 50 -8.27 -11.09 -5.35
C ASP A 50 -7.36 -11.01 -4.10
N GLY A 51 -7.59 -9.99 -3.26
CA GLY A 51 -6.81 -9.66 -2.07
C GLY A 51 -5.53 -8.85 -2.30
N ALA A 52 -5.14 -8.57 -3.54
CA ALA A 52 -3.99 -7.76 -3.93
C ALA A 52 -4.40 -6.71 -4.98
N PRO A 53 -4.98 -5.57 -4.55
CA PRO A 53 -5.31 -4.48 -5.44
C PRO A 53 -4.04 -3.84 -6.02
N ILE A 54 -4.13 -3.33 -7.24
CA ILE A 54 -3.04 -2.55 -7.84
C ILE A 54 -3.06 -1.10 -7.37
N ALA A 55 -1.88 -0.55 -7.12
CA ALA A 55 -1.71 0.89 -7.03
C ALA A 55 -1.85 1.50 -8.44
N ILE A 56 -2.85 2.35 -8.60
CA ILE A 56 -3.08 3.16 -9.79
C ILE A 56 -2.25 4.43 -9.64
N ASP A 57 -1.49 4.80 -10.67
CA ASP A 57 -0.82 6.11 -10.74
C ASP A 57 -1.72 7.07 -11.53
N GLU A 58 -2.62 7.74 -10.82
CA GLU A 58 -3.56 8.67 -11.41
C GLU A 58 -2.92 10.03 -11.77
N THR A 59 -1.69 10.28 -11.32
CA THR A 59 -0.98 11.54 -11.59
C THR A 59 -0.46 11.62 -13.02
N ARG A 60 -0.42 10.48 -13.74
CA ARG A 60 0.08 10.36 -15.11
C ARG A 60 -1.03 10.17 -16.16
N LEU A 61 -2.29 10.18 -15.74
CA LEU A 61 -3.44 9.93 -16.61
C LEU A 61 -4.06 11.25 -17.06
N ALA A 62 -3.71 11.71 -18.25
CA ALA A 62 -4.28 12.93 -18.82
C ALA A 62 -5.78 12.78 -19.11
N VAL A 63 -6.58 13.73 -18.63
CA VAL A 63 -8.05 13.72 -18.75
C VAL A 63 -8.54 15.13 -19.06
N ASP A 64 -9.48 15.24 -20.01
CA ASP A 64 -10.18 16.49 -20.35
C ASP A 64 -9.26 17.69 -20.66
N GLY A 65 -8.09 17.42 -21.26
CA GLY A 65 -7.10 18.44 -21.60
C GLY A 65 -6.20 18.85 -20.44
N TYR A 66 -6.34 18.22 -19.27
CA TYR A 66 -5.47 18.41 -18.11
C TYR A 66 -4.45 17.27 -17.98
N PRO A 67 -3.27 17.53 -17.39
CA PRO A 67 -2.25 16.51 -17.11
C PRO A 67 -2.76 15.34 -16.25
N ASN A 68 -3.69 15.62 -15.34
CA ASN A 68 -4.35 14.60 -14.53
C ASN A 68 -5.74 15.04 -14.05
N ILE A 69 -6.52 14.05 -13.59
CA ILE A 69 -7.89 14.22 -13.07
C ILE A 69 -7.97 15.22 -11.90
N TRP A 70 -6.94 15.27 -11.04
CA TRP A 70 -6.92 16.15 -9.88
C TRP A 70 -6.74 17.61 -10.26
N GLU A 71 -5.99 17.89 -11.32
CA GLU A 71 -5.82 19.22 -11.87
C GLU A 71 -7.09 19.74 -12.54
N ALA A 72 -7.82 18.87 -13.27
CA ALA A 72 -9.13 19.20 -13.81
C ALA A 72 -10.10 19.63 -12.69
N ILE A 73 -10.20 18.84 -11.61
CA ILE A 73 -11.04 19.17 -10.45
C ILE A 73 -10.57 20.46 -9.76
N ARG A 74 -9.24 20.67 -9.64
CA ARG A 74 -8.69 21.88 -9.03
C ARG A 74 -9.08 23.13 -9.80
N ALA A 75 -9.03 23.06 -11.13
CA ALA A 75 -9.48 24.11 -12.05
C ALA A 75 -11.00 24.38 -11.99
N GLY A 76 -11.76 23.52 -11.29
CA GLY A 76 -13.22 23.67 -11.17
C GLY A 76 -14.00 23.03 -12.31
N VAL A 77 -13.34 22.20 -13.13
CA VAL A 77 -13.99 21.40 -14.16
C VAL A 77 -14.58 20.15 -13.50
N VAL A 78 -15.81 19.80 -13.90
CA VAL A 78 -16.42 18.52 -13.55
C VAL A 78 -15.85 17.49 -14.53
N PRO A 79 -15.06 16.50 -14.06
CA PRO A 79 -14.45 15.54 -14.96
C PRO A 79 -15.47 14.57 -15.56
N ASP A 80 -15.20 14.13 -16.78
CA ASP A 80 -15.93 13.03 -17.40
C ASP A 80 -15.50 11.70 -16.77
N LEU A 81 -16.33 11.18 -15.88
CA LEU A 81 -16.04 9.95 -15.13
C LEU A 81 -16.08 8.70 -16.00
N ASP A 82 -16.93 8.65 -17.02
CA ASP A 82 -17.02 7.50 -17.93
C ASP A 82 -15.78 7.42 -18.81
N ARG A 83 -15.33 8.58 -19.33
CA ARG A 83 -14.08 8.68 -20.07
C ARG A 83 -12.89 8.31 -19.19
N PHE A 84 -12.84 8.79 -17.96
CA PHE A 84 -11.76 8.46 -17.03
C PHE A 84 -11.75 6.97 -16.67
N TRP A 85 -12.91 6.34 -16.48
CA TRP A 85 -13.00 4.89 -16.27
C TRP A 85 -12.48 4.08 -17.47
N ASN A 86 -12.86 4.45 -18.69
CA ASN A 86 -12.36 3.79 -19.90
C ASN A 86 -10.83 3.92 -20.01
N LEU A 87 -10.28 5.10 -19.69
CA LEU A 87 -8.83 5.30 -19.67
C LEU A 87 -8.14 4.39 -18.63
N LEU A 88 -8.72 4.25 -17.44
CA LEU A 88 -8.21 3.35 -16.41
C LEU A 88 -8.21 1.89 -16.89
N ARG A 89 -9.31 1.45 -17.51
CA ARG A 89 -9.44 0.11 -18.07
C ARG A 89 -8.39 -0.14 -19.15
N ASP A 90 -8.29 0.74 -20.13
CA ASP A 90 -7.36 0.60 -21.26
C ASP A 90 -5.89 0.60 -20.80
N THR A 91 -5.59 1.26 -19.68
CA THR A 91 -4.22 1.37 -19.16
C THR A 91 -3.83 0.22 -18.22
N TYR A 92 -4.78 -0.30 -17.43
CA TYR A 92 -4.46 -1.20 -16.30
C TYR A 92 -5.13 -2.57 -16.36
N GLU A 93 -6.21 -2.77 -17.12
CA GLU A 93 -6.97 -4.03 -17.08
C GLU A 93 -6.15 -5.22 -17.60
N ALA A 94 -5.45 -5.05 -18.72
CA ALA A 94 -4.69 -6.13 -19.35
C ALA A 94 -3.48 -6.58 -18.53
N ASP A 95 -2.69 -5.62 -18.02
CA ASP A 95 -1.45 -5.89 -17.27
C ASP A 95 -1.65 -5.91 -15.75
N GLY A 96 -2.88 -5.69 -15.28
CA GLY A 96 -3.22 -5.50 -13.87
C GLY A 96 -2.81 -6.68 -12.98
N PRO A 97 -3.12 -7.93 -13.35
CA PRO A 97 -2.68 -9.09 -12.56
C PRO A 97 -1.17 -9.20 -12.42
N GLU A 98 -0.41 -8.94 -13.50
CA GLU A 98 1.06 -8.98 -13.43
C GLU A 98 1.60 -7.85 -12.53
N LYS A 99 1.06 -6.64 -12.66
CA LYS A 99 1.40 -5.50 -11.79
C LYS A 99 1.09 -5.80 -10.32
N ALA A 100 -0.03 -6.48 -10.03
CA ALA A 100 -0.38 -6.90 -8.68
C ALA A 100 0.66 -7.88 -8.11
N GLU A 101 1.10 -8.87 -8.88
CA GLU A 101 2.15 -9.80 -8.46
C GLU A 101 3.49 -9.09 -8.24
N GLN A 102 3.87 -8.15 -9.11
CA GLN A 102 5.07 -7.33 -8.94
C GLN A 102 5.03 -6.48 -7.66
N GLN A 103 3.90 -5.80 -7.39
CA GLN A 103 3.70 -4.99 -6.19
C GLN A 103 3.68 -5.84 -4.91
N MET A 104 3.05 -7.03 -4.97
CA MET A 104 3.08 -8.01 -3.89
C MET A 104 4.50 -8.47 -3.58
N ALA A 105 5.27 -8.84 -4.61
CA ALA A 105 6.66 -9.24 -4.45
C ALA A 105 7.52 -8.11 -3.87
N ALA A 106 7.38 -6.88 -4.36
CA ALA A 106 8.06 -5.71 -3.82
C ALA A 106 7.72 -5.44 -2.34
N THR A 107 6.45 -5.62 -1.95
CA THR A 107 6.01 -5.51 -0.56
C THR A 107 6.70 -6.54 0.34
N LEU A 108 6.77 -7.80 -0.10
CA LEU A 108 7.44 -8.88 0.63
C LEU A 108 8.95 -8.64 0.74
N VAL A 109 9.60 -8.20 -0.34
CA VAL A 109 11.02 -7.84 -0.34
C VAL A 109 11.31 -6.76 0.70
N ARG A 110 10.52 -5.69 0.72
CA ARG A 110 10.67 -4.59 1.68
C ARG A 110 10.43 -5.07 3.11
N ALA A 111 9.38 -5.85 3.34
CA ALA A 111 9.00 -6.33 4.65
C ALA A 111 10.06 -7.25 5.29
N PHE A 112 10.61 -8.18 4.51
CA PHE A 112 11.60 -9.16 4.97
C PHE A 112 13.06 -8.73 4.73
N GLY A 113 13.28 -7.57 4.11
CA GLY A 113 14.61 -7.09 3.75
C GLY A 113 15.34 -8.01 2.78
N LEU A 114 14.63 -8.70 1.87
CA LEU A 114 15.20 -9.76 1.01
C LEU A 114 16.27 -9.25 0.03
N ALA A 115 16.43 -7.94 -0.13
CA ALA A 115 17.56 -7.36 -0.85
C ALA A 115 18.91 -7.60 -0.16
N SER A 116 18.91 -7.91 1.15
CA SER A 116 20.11 -8.26 1.90
C SER A 116 20.40 -9.76 1.82
N SER A 117 21.66 -10.12 1.58
CA SER A 117 22.13 -11.52 1.57
C SER A 117 21.95 -12.24 2.91
N SER A 118 21.81 -11.50 4.02
CA SER A 118 21.63 -12.07 5.37
C SER A 118 20.16 -12.24 5.79
N ALA A 119 19.21 -11.84 4.94
CA ALA A 119 17.78 -11.86 5.25
C ALA A 119 17.18 -13.27 5.33
N VAL A 120 17.76 -14.20 4.57
CA VAL A 120 17.31 -15.59 4.50
C VAL A 120 18.27 -16.46 5.30
N ARG A 121 17.76 -17.13 6.33
CA ARG A 121 18.53 -18.14 7.07
C ARG A 121 17.89 -19.51 6.87
N ARG A 122 18.56 -20.37 6.11
CA ARG A 122 18.11 -21.74 5.87
C ARG A 122 18.53 -22.64 7.02
N SER A 123 17.64 -23.55 7.40
CA SER A 123 17.91 -24.69 8.26
C SER A 123 17.45 -25.96 7.53
N THR A 124 17.73 -27.13 8.09
CA THR A 124 17.34 -28.41 7.49
C THR A 124 15.82 -28.61 7.43
N VAL A 125 15.06 -27.95 8.32
CA VAL A 125 13.61 -28.17 8.49
C VAL A 125 12.76 -26.96 8.11
N PHE A 126 13.34 -25.75 8.19
CA PHE A 126 12.62 -24.51 7.93
C PHE A 126 13.56 -23.44 7.36
N VAL A 127 12.98 -22.41 6.77
CA VAL A 127 13.66 -21.18 6.39
C VAL A 127 13.15 -20.05 7.27
N ARG A 128 14.07 -19.29 7.86
CA ARG A 128 13.75 -18.14 8.72
C ARG A 128 13.88 -16.85 7.92
N LEU A 129 12.83 -16.03 7.98
CA LEU A 129 12.83 -14.66 7.49
C LEU A 129 12.53 -13.72 8.66
N LYS A 130 13.25 -12.59 8.73
CA LYS A 130 13.03 -11.56 9.75
C LYS A 130 12.08 -10.49 9.18
N LEU A 131 10.96 -10.28 9.84
CA LEU A 131 10.03 -9.20 9.55
C LEU A 131 10.31 -8.01 10.45
N ILE A 132 10.45 -6.82 9.85
CA ILE A 132 10.59 -5.57 10.60
C ILE A 132 9.25 -5.25 11.28
N ALA A 133 9.19 -5.41 12.60
CA ALA A 133 7.96 -5.35 13.39
C ALA A 133 8.28 -4.84 14.80
N ILE A 134 8.49 -3.52 14.92
CA ILE A 134 8.84 -2.90 16.20
C ILE A 134 7.60 -2.90 17.08
N SER A 135 7.76 -3.37 18.32
CA SER A 135 6.67 -3.48 19.27
C SER A 135 6.92 -2.60 20.49
N GLU A 136 5.85 -2.08 21.07
CA GLU A 136 5.84 -1.22 22.25
C GLU A 136 5.12 -1.92 23.42
N THR A 137 5.42 -1.48 24.64
CA THR A 137 4.78 -2.00 25.86
C THR A 137 3.38 -1.42 26.03
N VAL A 138 2.43 -2.26 26.42
CA VAL A 138 1.07 -1.82 26.77
C VAL A 138 1.04 -1.49 28.26
N SER A 139 0.89 -0.20 28.58
CA SER A 139 0.98 0.32 29.96
C SER A 139 -0.15 -0.18 30.88
N ASP A 140 -1.34 -0.44 30.33
CA ASP A 140 -2.54 -0.81 31.11
C ASP A 140 -2.76 -2.34 31.20
N ALA A 141 -1.76 -3.13 30.82
CA ALA A 141 -1.87 -4.58 30.84
C ALA A 141 -1.53 -5.16 32.23
N SER A 142 -2.35 -6.10 32.70
CA SER A 142 -2.12 -6.84 33.94
C SER A 142 -0.89 -7.77 33.90
N ARG A 143 -0.32 -7.96 32.71
CA ARG A 143 0.86 -8.78 32.42
C ARG A 143 1.77 -8.03 31.43
N PRO A 144 3.08 -8.30 31.40
CA PRO A 144 4.00 -7.70 30.43
C PRO A 144 3.57 -8.04 29.00
N SER A 145 2.82 -7.12 28.40
CA SER A 145 2.17 -7.29 27.11
C SER A 145 2.67 -6.24 26.14
N ARG A 146 2.66 -6.59 24.86
CA ARG A 146 3.16 -5.74 23.78
C ARG A 146 2.17 -5.69 22.64
N GLN A 147 2.24 -4.60 21.90
CA GLN A 147 1.53 -4.42 20.63
C GLN A 147 2.51 -3.86 19.61
N LEU A 148 2.18 -3.96 18.32
CA LEU A 148 2.96 -3.28 17.30
C LEU A 148 2.93 -1.77 17.54
N HIS A 149 4.09 -1.13 17.44
CA HIS A 149 4.16 0.32 17.40
C HIS A 149 3.38 0.82 16.17
N PHE A 150 2.73 1.98 16.31
CA PHE A 150 1.88 2.58 15.27
C PHE A 150 2.54 2.57 13.88
N GLY A 151 3.82 2.99 13.79
CA GLY A 151 4.56 3.02 12.52
C GLY A 151 4.94 1.65 11.93
N SER A 152 4.80 0.56 12.69
CA SER A 152 5.03 -0.82 12.21
C SER A 152 3.75 -1.55 11.84
N LEU A 153 2.58 -1.08 12.28
CA LEU A 153 1.32 -1.79 12.08
C LEU A 153 0.96 -1.94 10.60
N GLU A 154 0.99 -0.85 9.84
CA GLU A 154 0.63 -0.87 8.42
C GLU A 154 1.58 -1.74 7.58
N PRO A 155 2.93 -1.59 7.66
CA PRO A 155 3.85 -2.45 6.92
C PRO A 155 3.69 -3.94 7.24
N VAL A 156 3.47 -4.29 8.52
CA VAL A 156 3.25 -5.68 8.92
C VAL A 156 1.92 -6.19 8.37
N THR A 157 0.85 -5.40 8.45
CA THR A 157 -0.46 -5.77 7.90
C THR A 157 -0.39 -6.01 6.40
N GLN A 158 0.28 -5.13 5.66
CA GLN A 158 0.53 -5.31 4.23
C GLN A 158 1.34 -6.58 3.94
N ALA A 159 2.36 -6.89 4.75
CA ALA A 159 3.15 -8.10 4.58
C ALA A 159 2.32 -9.38 4.78
N PHE A 160 1.45 -9.42 5.80
CA PHE A 160 0.56 -10.56 6.04
C PHE A 160 -0.52 -10.70 4.97
N ALA A 161 -1.10 -9.60 4.49
CA ALA A 161 -2.03 -9.60 3.36
C ALA A 161 -1.36 -10.15 2.08
N ALA A 162 -0.16 -9.65 1.75
CA ALA A 162 0.64 -10.14 0.63
C ALA A 162 0.98 -11.64 0.76
N LEU A 163 1.35 -12.11 1.95
CA LEU A 163 1.59 -13.53 2.21
C LEU A 163 0.32 -14.37 2.04
N ALA A 164 -0.85 -13.86 2.46
CA ALA A 164 -2.12 -14.58 2.31
C ALA A 164 -2.47 -14.77 0.82
N VAL A 165 -2.31 -13.73 -0.01
CA VAL A 165 -2.54 -13.80 -1.46
C VAL A 165 -1.53 -14.74 -2.12
N PHE A 166 -0.24 -14.60 -1.80
CA PHE A 166 0.81 -15.50 -2.26
C PHE A 166 0.48 -16.96 -1.94
N ALA A 167 0.10 -17.25 -0.69
CA ALA A 167 -0.22 -18.60 -0.24
C ALA A 167 -1.42 -19.16 -1.02
N ARG A 168 -2.46 -18.35 -1.25
CA ARG A 168 -3.66 -18.75 -2.01
C ARG A 168 -3.29 -19.13 -3.44
N ARG A 169 -2.52 -18.28 -4.11
CA ARG A 169 -2.10 -18.45 -5.51
C ARG A 169 -1.19 -19.67 -5.72
N ASN A 170 -0.42 -20.04 -4.72
CA ASN A 170 0.55 -21.15 -4.79
C ASN A 170 0.02 -22.45 -4.16
N GLY A 171 -1.30 -22.60 -4.02
CA GLY A 171 -1.93 -23.86 -3.57
C GLY A 171 -1.90 -24.09 -2.06
N HIS A 172 -1.50 -23.10 -1.25
CA HIS A 172 -1.51 -23.16 0.21
C HIS A 172 -2.79 -22.51 0.79
N ALA A 173 -3.96 -22.98 0.35
CA ALA A 173 -5.25 -22.37 0.68
C ALA A 173 -5.51 -22.26 2.19
N VAL A 174 -5.18 -23.29 2.97
CA VAL A 174 -5.39 -23.28 4.43
C VAL A 174 -4.51 -22.22 5.10
N LEU A 175 -3.23 -22.12 4.70
CA LEU A 175 -2.33 -21.07 5.18
C LEU A 175 -2.86 -19.69 4.82
N ALA A 176 -3.33 -19.51 3.58
CA ALA A 176 -3.91 -18.25 3.13
C ALA A 176 -5.11 -17.80 3.98
N SER A 177 -6.04 -18.71 4.29
CA SER A 177 -7.19 -18.42 5.14
C SER A 177 -6.77 -18.03 6.56
N CYS A 178 -5.78 -18.73 7.15
CA CYS A 178 -5.28 -18.38 8.46
C CYS A 178 -4.61 -16.99 8.48
N LEU A 179 -3.80 -16.68 7.47
CA LEU A 179 -3.12 -15.38 7.37
C LEU A 179 -4.11 -14.23 7.13
N ALA A 180 -5.17 -14.46 6.37
CA ALA A 180 -6.21 -13.46 6.14
C ALA A 180 -7.03 -13.10 7.41
N GLN A 181 -7.07 -14.02 8.39
CA GLN A 181 -7.76 -13.82 9.67
C GLN A 181 -6.81 -13.37 10.79
N PHE A 182 -5.51 -13.34 10.53
CA PHE A 182 -4.52 -12.94 11.52
C PHE A 182 -4.51 -11.42 11.65
N HIS A 183 -4.72 -10.92 12.87
CA HIS A 183 -4.76 -9.50 13.18
C HIS A 183 -3.42 -9.08 13.81
N PRO A 184 -2.52 -8.38 13.09
CA PRO A 184 -1.22 -7.99 13.65
C PRO A 184 -1.31 -6.97 14.79
N ALA A 185 -2.44 -6.28 14.91
CA ALA A 185 -2.72 -5.33 15.99
C ALA A 185 -2.99 -6.01 17.35
N ASP A 186 -3.20 -7.33 17.37
CA ASP A 186 -3.47 -8.05 18.61
C ASP A 186 -2.32 -7.89 19.61
N VAL A 187 -2.68 -7.63 20.86
CA VAL A 187 -1.74 -7.64 21.99
C VAL A 187 -1.16 -9.05 22.17
N PHE A 188 0.14 -9.12 22.50
CA PHE A 188 0.88 -10.37 22.64
C PHE A 188 1.88 -10.33 23.81
N GLU A 189 2.22 -11.50 24.36
CA GLU A 189 3.23 -11.65 25.42
C GLU A 189 4.57 -12.07 24.80
N SER A 190 5.55 -11.17 24.72
CA SER A 190 6.85 -11.50 24.11
C SER A 190 7.67 -12.42 25.02
N GLN A 191 8.22 -13.54 24.54
CA GLN A 191 8.16 -14.09 23.18
C GLN A 191 6.89 -14.93 22.96
N GLN A 192 6.05 -14.58 21.97
CA GLN A 192 4.86 -15.36 21.61
C GLN A 192 5.06 -16.09 20.28
N ARG A 193 4.70 -17.37 20.23
CA ARG A 193 4.64 -18.14 18.98
C ARG A 193 3.19 -18.37 18.56
N ARG A 194 2.88 -18.05 17.31
CA ARG A 194 1.64 -18.42 16.62
C ARG A 194 1.97 -19.39 15.49
N THR A 195 1.28 -20.52 15.45
CA THR A 195 1.57 -21.60 14.50
C THR A 195 0.46 -21.65 13.45
N PHE A 196 0.86 -21.68 12.19
CA PHE A 196 0.02 -21.84 11.01
C PHE A 196 0.49 -23.04 10.18
N PRO A 197 -0.33 -23.57 9.26
CA PRO A 197 0.09 -24.65 8.37
C PRO A 197 1.33 -24.25 7.54
N GLY A 198 2.49 -24.84 7.85
CA GLY A 198 3.74 -24.57 7.14
C GLY A 198 4.41 -23.23 7.49
N LEU A 199 3.97 -22.53 8.55
CA LEU A 199 4.55 -21.27 9.01
C LEU A 199 4.42 -21.11 10.53
N ASP A 200 5.52 -20.81 11.20
CA ASP A 200 5.50 -20.24 12.56
C ASP A 200 5.79 -18.74 12.52
N VAL A 201 4.99 -17.95 13.23
CA VAL A 201 5.27 -16.54 13.51
C VAL A 201 5.69 -16.43 14.96
N ILE A 202 6.90 -15.93 15.20
CA ILE A 202 7.46 -15.71 16.53
C ILE A 202 7.61 -14.20 16.73
N GLN A 203 6.86 -13.66 17.68
CA GLN A 203 6.79 -12.23 17.95
C GLN A 203 7.81 -11.87 19.04
N TYR A 204 8.89 -11.18 18.67
CA TYR A 204 9.85 -10.58 19.59
C TYR A 204 9.58 -9.07 19.75
N ASN A 205 10.37 -8.42 20.60
CA ASN A 205 10.23 -7.00 20.91
C ASN A 205 10.53 -6.08 19.73
N GLU A 206 11.58 -6.37 18.96
CA GLU A 206 12.11 -5.49 17.91
C GLU A 206 11.80 -5.97 16.49
N TYR A 207 11.38 -7.24 16.36
CA TYR A 207 11.11 -7.87 15.08
C TYR A 207 10.27 -9.13 15.28
N TRP A 208 9.66 -9.60 14.21
CA TRP A 208 9.01 -10.91 14.20
C TRP A 208 9.81 -11.87 13.33
N GLU A 209 9.96 -13.12 13.76
CA GLU A 209 10.60 -14.17 12.98
C GLU A 209 9.53 -15.05 12.36
N LEU A 210 9.57 -15.21 11.05
CA LEU A 210 8.71 -16.13 10.32
C LEU A 210 9.53 -17.36 9.93
N ARG A 211 9.11 -18.53 10.41
CA ARG A 211 9.73 -19.82 10.07
C ARG A 211 8.82 -20.57 9.11
N PHE A 212 9.18 -20.57 7.84
CA PHE A 212 8.46 -21.28 6.81
C PHE A 212 8.96 -22.72 6.71
N ALA A 213 8.05 -23.67 6.51
CA ALA A 213 8.42 -24.99 6.03
C ALA A 213 9.13 -24.85 4.68
N THR A 214 10.19 -25.64 4.45
CA THR A 214 11.06 -25.53 3.27
C THR A 214 10.29 -25.44 1.94
N PRO A 215 9.27 -26.27 1.66
CA PRO A 215 8.54 -26.18 0.39
C PRO A 215 7.82 -24.84 0.16
N VAL A 216 7.26 -24.26 1.23
CA VAL A 216 6.58 -22.95 1.18
C VAL A 216 7.61 -21.84 0.96
N ALA A 217 8.73 -21.92 1.67
CA ALA A 217 9.81 -20.95 1.59
C ALA A 217 10.46 -20.91 0.19
N ASP A 218 10.74 -22.08 -0.39
CA ASP A 218 11.36 -22.17 -1.71
C ASP A 218 10.43 -21.59 -2.79
N THR A 219 9.12 -21.86 -2.67
CA THR A 219 8.11 -21.28 -3.56
C THR A 219 8.04 -19.75 -3.41
N LEU A 220 8.11 -19.25 -2.17
CA LEU A 220 8.10 -17.81 -1.86
C LEU A 220 9.34 -17.11 -2.44
N LEU A 221 10.52 -17.71 -2.26
CA LEU A 221 11.77 -17.14 -2.75
C LEU A 221 11.84 -17.17 -4.28
N ALA A 222 11.38 -18.24 -4.92
CA ALA A 222 11.28 -18.34 -6.37
C ALA A 222 10.30 -17.30 -6.96
N PHE A 223 9.17 -17.08 -6.27
CA PHE A 223 8.22 -16.02 -6.63
C PHE A 223 8.89 -14.63 -6.57
N VAL A 224 9.53 -14.30 -5.45
CA VAL A 224 10.22 -13.00 -5.29
C VAL A 224 11.31 -12.82 -6.36
N GLN A 225 12.10 -13.87 -6.62
CA GLN A 225 13.15 -13.82 -7.63
C GLN A 225 12.61 -13.56 -9.03
N ARG A 226 11.48 -14.18 -9.40
CA ARG A 226 10.83 -14.00 -10.70
C ARG A 226 10.38 -12.55 -10.94
N HIS A 227 9.82 -11.90 -9.92
CA HIS A 227 9.17 -10.59 -10.09
C HIS A 227 10.05 -9.38 -9.72
N VAL A 228 11.12 -9.58 -8.94
CA VAL A 228 12.00 -8.48 -8.49
C VAL A 228 13.46 -8.71 -8.90
N GLY A 229 13.81 -9.85 -9.50
CA GLY A 229 15.16 -10.15 -9.96
C GLY A 229 16.18 -10.38 -8.84
N ILE A 230 15.72 -10.56 -7.60
CA ILE A 230 16.59 -10.79 -6.44
C ILE A 230 16.96 -12.28 -6.39
N SER A 231 18.23 -12.61 -6.68
CA SER A 231 18.74 -13.97 -6.50
C SER A 231 19.05 -14.23 -5.02
N PRO A 232 18.36 -15.17 -4.35
CA PRO A 232 18.79 -15.64 -3.04
C PRO A 232 20.04 -16.50 -3.23
N GLN A 233 21.23 -15.89 -3.15
CA GLN A 233 22.48 -16.64 -3.24
C GLN A 233 22.59 -17.62 -2.09
N SER A 234 22.83 -18.88 -2.43
CA SER A 234 23.07 -19.99 -1.53
C SER A 234 24.30 -19.71 -0.67
N ALA A 235 24.11 -19.60 0.64
CA ALA A 235 25.17 -19.82 1.63
C ALA A 235 24.92 -21.17 2.31
#